data_AF-A0A1F8XJ07-F1
#
_entry.id   AF-A0A1F8XJ07-F1
#
_cell.length_a   1.000
_cell.length_b   1.000
_cell.length_c   1.000
_cell.angle_alpha   90.00
_cell.angle_beta   90.00
_cell.angle_gamma   90.00
#
_symmetry.space_group_name_H-M   'P 1'
#
loop_
_entity.id
_entity.type
_entity.pdbx_description
1 polymer ?
#
loop_
_entity_poly.entity_id
_entity_poly.type
_entity_poly.pdbx_seq_one_letter_code
_entity_poly.pdbx_strand_id
1 'polypeptide(L)'
;MKKGVAEAKDVAFSTRQNRVAMKGRLDFVNERLDDVTVAVVDEKGCVRFRQKIHGNFRDPRVEKVSILRSMAKPMLDLFDKASELFKGEECAIFYSGSVKHPK
;
A
#
# COMPACT_ATOMS: atom_id res chain seq x y z
N MET A 1 15.86 -7.49 12.68
CA MET A 1 15.81 -6.16 13.32
C MET A 1 17.22 -5.75 13.67
N LYS A 2 17.61 -4.50 13.41
CA LYS A 2 18.91 -3.96 13.84
C LYS A 2 18.63 -2.66 14.60
N LYS A 3 19.26 -2.49 15.77
CA LYS A 3 19.12 -1.27 16.59
C LYS A 3 17.65 -0.91 16.92
N GLY A 4 16.80 -1.91 17.15
CA GLY A 4 15.37 -1.68 17.44
C GLY A 4 14.52 -1.17 16.27
N VAL A 5 15.04 -1.20 15.03
CA VAL A 5 14.28 -0.89 13.82
C VAL A 5 13.86 -2.19 13.12
N ALA A 6 12.57 -2.31 12.84
CA ALA A 6 12.02 -3.33 11.95
C ALA A 6 11.74 -2.76 10.57
N GLU A 7 12.09 -3.53 9.54
CA GLU A 7 11.85 -3.15 8.15
C GLU A 7 10.82 -4.11 7.54
N ALA A 8 9.69 -3.55 7.14
CA ALA A 8 8.63 -4.24 6.42
C ALA A 8 8.94 -4.17 4.92
N LYS A 9 9.33 -5.29 4.32
CA LYS A 9 9.64 -5.39 2.88
C LYS A 9 8.55 -6.07 2.08
N ASP A 10 8.09 -7.22 2.56
CA ASP A 10 7.09 -8.05 1.87
C ASP A 10 6.17 -8.69 2.90
N VAL A 11 5.55 -7.82 3.72
CA VAL A 11 4.64 -8.25 4.78
C VAL A 11 3.21 -7.93 4.38
N ALA A 12 2.30 -8.87 4.68
CA ALA A 12 0.89 -8.69 4.42
C ALA A 12 0.06 -9.52 5.40
N PHE A 13 -1.23 -9.23 5.43
CA PHE A 13 -2.25 -10.09 5.99
C PHE A 13 -3.45 -10.14 5.05
N SER A 14 -4.27 -11.17 5.21
CA SER A 14 -5.48 -11.37 4.43
C SER A 14 -6.69 -11.26 5.36
N THR A 15 -7.69 -10.53 4.91
CA THR A 15 -9.03 -10.47 5.51
C THR A 15 -9.99 -11.32 4.69
N ARG A 16 -11.28 -11.35 5.03
CA ARG A 16 -12.28 -12.05 4.20
C ARG A 16 -12.40 -11.51 2.78
N GLN A 17 -12.03 -10.24 2.55
CA GLN A 17 -12.29 -9.55 1.27
C GLN A 17 -11.04 -8.93 0.64
N ASN A 18 -10.01 -8.63 1.44
CA ASN A 18 -8.86 -7.86 0.99
C ASN A 18 -7.55 -8.52 1.43
N ARG A 19 -6.54 -8.47 0.56
CA ARG A 19 -5.13 -8.65 0.95
C ARG A 19 -4.53 -7.27 1.20
N VAL A 20 -4.00 -7.05 2.41
CA VAL A 20 -3.41 -5.78 2.83
C VAL A 20 -1.91 -6.00 3.03
N ALA A 21 -1.11 -5.26 2.28
CA ALA A 21 0.35 -5.29 2.35
C ALA A 21 0.90 -4.02 2.98
N MET A 22 2.06 -4.13 3.61
CA MET A 22 2.77 -3.00 4.22
C MET A 22 4.24 -2.98 3.83
N LYS A 23 4.75 -1.78 3.56
CA LYS A 23 6.19 -1.50 3.39
C LYS A 23 6.60 -0.32 4.28
N GLY A 24 7.87 -0.27 4.67
CA GLY A 24 8.43 0.87 5.42
C GLY A 24 9.18 0.42 6.68
N ARG A 25 9.52 1.37 7.55
CA ARG A 25 10.29 1.07 8.77
C ARG A 25 9.52 1.47 10.02
N LEU A 26 9.60 0.61 11.02
CA LEU A 26 9.10 0.85 12.37
C LEU A 26 10.31 0.98 13.28
N ASP A 27 10.56 2.19 13.78
CA ASP A 27 11.60 2.47 14.76
C ASP A 27 10.99 2.41 16.16
N PHE A 28 11.21 1.29 16.84
CA PHE A 28 10.70 1.08 18.20
C PHE A 28 11.50 1.83 19.26
N VAL A 29 12.73 2.25 18.95
CA VAL A 29 13.57 3.02 19.89
C VAL A 29 13.05 4.44 20.00
N ASN A 30 12.70 5.04 18.86
CA ASN A 30 12.20 6.41 18.79
C ASN A 30 10.67 6.50 18.74
N GLU A 31 9.97 5.36 18.81
CA GLU A 31 8.51 5.23 18.68
C GLU A 31 7.97 5.89 17.40
N ARG A 32 8.56 5.60 16.24
CA ARG A 32 8.28 6.28 14.96
C ARG A 32 7.95 5.35 13.80
N LEU A 33 6.99 5.78 12.98
CA LEU A 33 6.71 5.25 11.64
C LEU A 33 7.49 6.09 10.64
N ASP A 34 8.48 5.48 9.99
CA ASP A 34 9.28 6.09 8.95
C ASP A 34 8.80 5.55 7.59
N ASP A 35 8.08 6.40 6.85
CA ASP A 35 7.57 6.13 5.50
C ASP A 35 6.78 4.82 5.37
N VAL A 36 5.95 4.53 6.37
CA VAL A 36 5.10 3.33 6.35
C VAL A 36 3.99 3.52 5.33
N THR A 37 3.95 2.61 4.37
CA THR A 37 2.91 2.55 3.35
C THR A 37 2.09 1.29 3.55
N VAL A 38 0.79 1.46 3.77
CA VAL A 38 -0.20 0.37 3.80
C VAL A 38 -0.98 0.40 2.50
N ALA A 39 -1.17 -0.77 1.87
CA ALA A 39 -1.88 -0.88 0.61
C ALA A 39 -2.82 -2.07 0.57
N VAL A 40 -4.01 -1.86 0.01
CA VAL A 40 -4.85 -2.97 -0.48
C VAL A 40 -4.31 -3.37 -1.84
N VAL A 41 -4.01 -4.65 -2.01
CA VAL A 41 -3.45 -5.20 -3.25
C VAL A 41 -4.37 -6.26 -3.85
N ASP A 42 -4.40 -6.34 -5.17
CA ASP A 42 -5.13 -7.40 -5.88
C ASP A 42 -4.36 -8.72 -5.93
N GLU A 43 -4.90 -9.73 -6.62
CA GLU A 43 -4.32 -11.06 -6.77
C GLU A 43 -2.88 -11.06 -7.31
N LYS A 44 -2.58 -10.14 -8.25
CA LYS A 44 -1.26 -9.99 -8.84
C LYS A 44 -0.27 -9.26 -7.91
N GLY A 45 -0.76 -8.64 -6.85
CA GLY A 45 0.06 -7.82 -5.94
C GLY A 45 0.12 -6.35 -6.33
N CYS A 46 -0.76 -5.91 -7.25
CA CYS A 46 -0.90 -4.52 -7.66
C CYS A 46 -1.68 -3.70 -6.63
N VAL A 47 -1.27 -2.45 -6.43
CA VAL A 47 -1.94 -1.53 -5.49
C VAL A 47 -3.30 -1.09 -6.05
N ARG A 48 -4.37 -1.33 -5.29
CA ARG A 48 -5.71 -0.77 -5.53
C ARG A 48 -5.96 0.49 -4.71
N PHE A 49 -5.48 0.49 -3.47
CA PHE A 49 -5.54 1.61 -2.56
C PHE A 49 -4.25 1.70 -1.75
N ARG A 50 -3.77 2.92 -1.49
CA ARG A 50 -2.54 3.18 -0.75
C ARG A 50 -2.79 4.26 0.29
N GLN A 51 -2.17 4.08 1.44
CA GLN A 51 -2.14 5.06 2.51
C GLN A 51 -0.71 5.16 3.04
N LYS A 52 -0.19 6.39 3.10
CA LYS A 52 1.10 6.67 3.75
C LYS A 52 0.84 7.14 5.17
N ILE A 53 1.67 6.66 6.08
CA ILE A 53 1.60 6.91 7.51
C ILE A 53 3.01 7.23 7.99
N HIS A 54 3.15 8.34 8.70
CA HIS A 54 4.42 8.80 9.24
C HIS A 54 4.24 9.46 10.60
N GLY A 55 5.33 9.62 11.36
CA GLY A 55 5.32 10.30 12.66
C GLY A 55 5.35 9.34 13.84
N ASN A 56 4.95 9.82 15.01
CA ASN A 56 5.03 9.04 16.25
C ASN A 56 3.93 7.95 16.30
N PHE A 57 4.21 6.82 16.94
CA PHE A 57 3.24 5.72 17.13
C PHE A 57 1.95 6.16 17.84
N ARG A 58 2.03 7.13 18.76
CA ARG A 58 0.88 7.60 19.55
C ARG A 58 0.06 8.67 18.84
N ASP A 59 0.64 9.35 17.85
CA ASP A 59 -0.02 10.37 17.05
C ASP A 59 0.44 10.27 15.58
N PRO A 60 0.08 9.17 14.89
CA PRO A 60 0.50 8.97 13.52
C PRO A 60 -0.24 9.93 12.59
N ARG A 61 0.51 10.53 11.66
CA ARG A 61 -0.05 11.35 10.59
C ARG A 61 -0.32 10.47 9.38
N VAL A 62 -1.55 10.53 8.91
CA VAL A 62 -2.02 9.80 7.74
C VAL A 62 -2.18 10.79 6.58
N GLU A 63 -1.47 10.55 5.48
CA GLU A 63 -1.62 11.38 4.29
C GLU A 63 -3.01 11.18 3.67
N LYS A 64 -3.76 12.28 3.49
CA LYS A 64 -5.09 12.25 2.87
C LYS A 64 -4.99 12.14 1.35
N VAL A 65 -5.03 10.91 0.84
CA VAL A 65 -4.99 10.61 -0.61
C VAL A 65 -6.26 11.06 -1.36
N SER A 66 -7.38 11.30 -0.65
CA SER A 66 -8.69 11.58 -1.27
C SER A 66 -8.73 12.84 -2.16
N ILE A 67 -7.91 13.86 -1.89
CA ILE A 67 -8.01 15.15 -2.59
C ILE A 67 -7.41 15.05 -4.00
N LEU A 68 -6.30 14.32 -4.16
CA LEU A 68 -5.65 14.12 -5.47
C LEU A 68 -6.48 13.23 -6.39
N ARG A 69 -7.12 12.17 -5.88
CA ARG A 69 -8.01 11.31 -6.68
C ARG A 69 -9.23 12.04 -7.20
N SER A 70 -9.86 12.91 -6.41
CA SER A 70 -11.04 13.65 -6.87
C SER A 70 -10.73 14.61 -8.01
N MET A 71 -9.54 15.22 -8.03
CA MET A 71 -9.11 16.11 -9.11
C MET A 71 -8.64 15.35 -10.35
N ALA A 72 -8.01 14.19 -10.17
CA ALA A 72 -7.56 13.34 -11.26
C ALA A 72 -8.64 12.38 -11.79
N LYS A 73 -9.84 12.34 -11.18
CA LYS A 73 -10.89 11.36 -11.47
C LYS A 73 -11.22 11.23 -12.96
N PRO A 74 -11.38 12.32 -13.74
CA PRO A 74 -11.65 12.19 -15.17
C PRO A 74 -10.50 11.56 -15.96
N MET A 75 -9.24 11.84 -15.59
CA MET A 75 -8.06 11.21 -16.21
C MET A 75 -7.89 9.76 -15.77
N LEU A 76 -8.21 9.45 -14.51
CA LEU A 76 -8.20 8.09 -13.97
C LEU A 76 -9.31 7.25 -14.61
N ASP A 77 -10.51 7.78 -14.80
CA ASP A 77 -11.62 7.07 -15.48
C ASP A 77 -11.28 6.76 -16.94
N LEU A 78 -10.53 7.65 -17.62
CA LEU A 78 -10.01 7.42 -18.97
C LEU A 78 -8.88 6.38 -18.97
N PHE A 79 -7.98 6.43 -17.98
CA PHE A 79 -6.92 5.44 -17.82
C PHE A 79 -7.48 4.07 -17.48
N ASP A 80 -8.49 3.98 -16.62
CA ASP A 80 -9.17 2.74 -16.25
C ASP A 80 -9.82 2.12 -17.49
N LYS A 81 -10.56 2.90 -18.29
CA LYS A 81 -11.12 2.45 -19.58
C LYS A 81 -10.06 2.04 -20.59
N ALA A 82 -8.93 2.75 -20.66
CA ALA A 82 -7.81 2.35 -21.51
C ALA A 82 -7.13 1.08 -21.00
N SER A 83 -6.96 0.91 -19.70
CA SER A 83 -6.35 -0.27 -19.08
C SER A 83 -7.22 -1.53 -19.26
N GLU A 84 -8.55 -1.38 -19.32
CA GLU A 84 -9.46 -2.45 -19.71
C GLU A 84 -9.24 -2.91 -21.16
N LEU A 85 -8.76 -2.01 -22.04
CA LEU A 85 -8.36 -2.32 -23.42
C LEU A 85 -6.93 -2.90 -23.48
N PHE A 86 -6.06 -2.52 -22.55
CA PHE A 86 -4.68 -3.01 -22.40
C PHE A 86 -4.54 -3.98 -21.21
N LYS A 87 -5.35 -5.05 -21.16
CA LYS A 87 -5.25 -6.16 -20.18
C LYS A 87 -3.88 -6.87 -20.27
N GLY A 88 -2.80 -6.21 -19.88
CA GLY A 88 -1.45 -6.69 -20.13
C GLY A 88 -0.31 -5.82 -19.62
N GLU A 89 -0.51 -4.53 -19.30
CA GLU A 89 0.59 -3.77 -18.69
C GLU A 89 0.77 -4.15 -17.20
N GLU A 90 1.92 -4.73 -16.91
CA GLU A 90 2.32 -5.12 -15.55
C GLU A 90 2.48 -3.88 -14.68
N CYS A 91 1.64 -3.76 -13.65
CA CYS A 91 1.85 -2.75 -12.62
C CYS A 91 3.18 -3.02 -11.91
N ALA A 92 3.78 -1.99 -11.31
CA ALA A 92 4.85 -2.23 -10.35
C ALA A 92 4.33 -3.02 -9.14
N ILE A 93 4.80 -4.27 -8.98
CA ILE A 93 4.35 -5.17 -7.90
C ILE A 93 4.70 -4.57 -6.54
N PHE A 94 3.67 -4.34 -5.73
CA PHE A 94 3.85 -3.85 -4.37
C PHE A 94 4.04 -4.99 -3.38
N TYR A 95 3.44 -6.15 -3.61
CA TYR A 95 3.54 -7.32 -2.74
C TYR A 95 3.75 -8.59 -3.56
N SER A 96 4.78 -9.35 -3.22
CA SER A 96 5.18 -10.60 -3.89
C SER A 96 5.28 -11.79 -2.94
N GLY A 97 4.94 -11.59 -1.67
CA GLY A 97 5.14 -12.57 -0.62
C GLY A 97 4.11 -13.70 -0.61
N SER A 98 4.19 -14.52 0.44
CA SER A 98 3.48 -15.79 0.57
C SER A 98 1.99 -15.70 0.93
N VAL A 99 1.49 -14.52 1.33
CA VAL A 99 0.10 -14.34 1.76
C VAL A 99 -0.80 -14.33 0.53
N LYS A 100 -1.67 -15.33 0.43
CA LYS A 100 -2.62 -15.46 -0.68
C LYS A 100 -3.70 -14.40 -0.61
N HIS A 101 -4.15 -13.94 -1.78
CA HIS A 101 -5.37 -13.15 -1.88
C HIS A 101 -6.56 -13.98 -1.39
N PRO A 102 -7.54 -13.40 -0.67
CA PRO A 102 -8.77 -14.12 -0.35
C PRO A 102 -9.47 -14.58 -1.63
N LYS A 103 -10.15 -15.72 -1.54
CA LYS A 103 -10.96 -16.27 -2.63
C LYS A 103 -12.27 -15.53 -2.78
#